data_AF-A0A2A2M313-F1
#
_entry.id   AF-A0A2A2M313-F1
#
_cell.length_a   1.000
_cell.length_b   1.000
_cell.length_c   1.000
_cell.angle_alpha   90.00
_cell.angle_beta   90.00
_cell.angle_gamma   90.00
#
_symmetry.space_group_name_H-M   'P 1'
#
loop_
_entity.id
_entity.type
_entity.pdbx_description
1 polymer ?
#
loop_
_entity_poly.entity_id
_entity_poly.type
_entity_poly.pdbx_seq_one_letter_code
_entity_poly.pdbx_strand_id
1 'polypeptide(L)'
;MSEEAVPMVAVQTQHCGVLHVYVQGNIEDKSGKTFFITVHDIGTNHKSFIRFVNDPSMAPVKDKSIFLHVCVPGQEQNASDFSGE
;
A
#
# COMPACT_ATOMS: atom_id res chain seq x y z
N MET A 1 1.61 -1.82 20.40
CA MET A 1 0.58 -2.10 19.39
C MET A 1 1.29 -2.84 18.27
N SER A 2 0.95 -4.10 18.02
CA SER A 2 1.52 -4.84 16.89
C SER A 2 1.12 -4.15 15.58
N GLU A 3 2.07 -3.89 14.69
CA GLU A 3 1.74 -3.54 13.31
C GLU A 3 0.93 -4.71 12.74
N GLU A 4 -0.33 -4.49 12.38
CA GLU A 4 -1.05 -5.49 11.59
C GLU A 4 -0.29 -5.69 10.30
N ALA A 5 0.08 -6.93 10.00
CA ALA A 5 0.76 -7.27 8.76
C ALA A 5 -0.22 -7.00 7.61
N VAL A 6 0.03 -5.93 6.86
CA VAL A 6 -0.77 -5.58 5.68
C VAL A 6 -0.35 -6.49 4.52
N PRO A 7 -1.26 -7.32 3.96
CA PRO A 7 -0.93 -8.25 2.89
C PRO A 7 -0.43 -7.50 1.65
N MET A 8 0.59 -8.06 1.00
CA MET A 8 1.17 -7.53 -0.24
C MET A 8 0.72 -8.38 -1.43
N VAL A 9 0.35 -7.70 -2.52
CA VAL A 9 0.04 -8.30 -3.81
C VAL A 9 1.00 -7.73 -4.86
N ALA A 10 1.63 -8.62 -5.62
CA ALA A 10 2.47 -8.26 -6.76
C ALA A 10 1.59 -8.07 -8.01
N VAL A 11 1.68 -6.89 -8.63
CA VAL A 11 0.87 -6.52 -9.80
C VAL A 11 1.78 -6.28 -11.00
N GLN A 12 1.70 -7.14 -12.01
CA GLN A 12 2.40 -6.92 -13.28
C GLN A 12 1.75 -5.75 -14.03
N THR A 13 2.56 -4.76 -14.40
CA THR A 13 2.12 -3.61 -15.21
C THR A 13 2.80 -3.60 -16.58
N GLN A 14 2.24 -2.81 -17.50
CA GLN A 14 2.75 -2.72 -18.87
C GLN A 14 4.04 -1.90 -19.00
N HIS A 15 4.23 -0.89 -18.14
CA HIS A 15 5.31 0.10 -18.31
C HIS A 15 6.25 0.24 -17.11
N CYS A 16 5.89 -0.32 -15.94
CA CYS A 16 6.64 -0.12 -14.69
C CYS A 16 7.12 -1.44 -14.07
N GLY A 17 7.04 -2.55 -14.81
CA GLY A 17 7.33 -3.88 -14.28
C GLY A 17 6.31 -4.31 -13.21
N VAL A 18 6.80 -5.02 -12.19
CA VAL A 18 5.98 -5.50 -11.07
C VAL A 18 5.89 -4.41 -10.01
N LEU A 19 4.68 -4.05 -9.61
CA LEU A 19 4.42 -3.18 -8.47
C LEU A 19 4.06 -4.02 -7.25
N HIS A 20 4.67 -3.72 -6.11
CA HIS A 20 4.22 -4.24 -4.81
C HIS A 20 3.12 -3.32 -4.26
N VAL A 21 1.93 -3.88 -4.03
CA VAL A 21 0.76 -3.16 -3.50
C VAL A 21 0.35 -3.75 -2.17
N TYR A 22 0.32 -2.94 -1.13
CA TYR A 22 -0.08 -3.34 0.22
C TYR A 22 -1.55 -3.00 0.46
N VAL A 23 -2.36 -4.02 0.78
CA VAL A 23 -3.83 -3.91 0.86
C VAL A 23 -4.26 -3.77 2.33
N GLN A 24 -4.64 -2.56 2.74
CA GLN A 24 -5.19 -2.30 4.07
C GLN A 24 -6.72 -2.25 4.01
N GLY A 25 -7.35 -3.30 4.54
CA GLY A 25 -8.80 -3.55 4.48
C GLY A 25 -9.11 -4.96 3.96
N ASN A 26 -10.37 -5.37 4.00
CA ASN A 26 -10.77 -6.70 3.51
C ASN A 26 -11.30 -6.61 2.06
N ILE A 27 -10.55 -7.18 1.11
CA ILE A 27 -10.92 -7.19 -0.31
C ILE A 27 -12.11 -8.11 -0.63
N GLU A 28 -12.39 -9.10 0.24
CA GLU A 28 -13.56 -9.97 0.11
C GLU A 28 -14.86 -9.19 0.37
N ASP A 29 -14.80 -8.17 1.22
CA ASP A 29 -15.89 -7.24 1.54
C ASP A 29 -15.83 -5.94 0.70
N LYS A 30 -15.40 -6.03 -0.57
CA LYS A 30 -15.24 -4.84 -1.43
C LYS A 30 -16.55 -4.19 -1.87
N SER A 31 -17.69 -4.86 -1.72
CA SER A 31 -18.98 -4.36 -2.21
C SER A 31 -19.36 -3.07 -1.48
N GLY A 32 -19.53 -1.97 -2.22
CA GLY A 32 -19.90 -0.67 -1.67
C GLY A 32 -18.78 0.05 -0.90
N LYS A 33 -17.57 -0.51 -0.80
CA LYS A 33 -16.40 0.17 -0.22
C LYS A 33 -15.77 1.12 -1.22
N THR A 34 -15.25 2.24 -0.72
CA THR A 34 -14.41 3.14 -1.53
C THR A 34 -12.98 2.63 -1.59
N PHE A 35 -12.35 2.67 -2.75
CA PHE A 35 -10.93 2.36 -2.90
C PHE A 35 -10.09 3.63 -2.90
N PHE A 36 -9.09 3.69 -2.03
CA PHE A 36 -8.09 4.74 -2.02
C PHE A 36 -6.75 4.17 -2.47
N ILE A 37 -6.15 4.74 -3.51
CA ILE A 37 -4.80 4.40 -3.95
C ILE A 37 -3.86 5.46 -3.39
N THR A 38 -2.77 5.04 -2.75
CA THR A 38 -1.74 5.96 -2.26
C THR A 38 -0.40 5.63 -2.89
N VAL A 39 0.33 6.66 -3.32
CA VAL A 39 1.72 6.58 -3.79
C VAL A 39 2.55 7.46 -2.87
N HIS A 40 3.62 6.92 -2.31
CA HIS A 40 4.46 7.61 -1.33
C HIS A 40 5.50 8.53 -1.99
N ASP A 41 6.05 9.44 -1.19
CA ASP A 41 7.10 10.35 -1.62
C ASP A 41 8.48 9.66 -1.53
N ILE A 42 9.49 10.30 -2.15
CA ILE A 42 10.89 9.89 -2.15
C ILE A 42 11.42 9.77 -0.72
N GLY A 43 12.22 8.73 -0.45
CA GLY A 43 12.81 8.48 0.87
C GLY A 43 11.83 7.90 1.90
N THR A 44 10.61 7.56 1.48
CA THR A 44 9.61 6.89 2.31
C THR A 44 9.07 5.65 1.59
N ASN A 45 8.16 4.91 2.23
CA ASN A 45 7.39 3.86 1.59
C ASN A 45 5.95 3.84 2.12
N HIS A 46 5.18 2.82 1.73
CA HIS A 46 3.78 2.60 2.12
C HIS A 46 3.49 2.70 3.64
N LYS A 47 4.48 2.45 4.52
CA LYS A 47 4.31 2.53 5.98
C LYS A 47 3.89 3.92 6.47
N SER A 48 4.31 4.98 5.77
CA SER A 48 3.90 6.35 6.06
C SER A 48 2.37 6.52 5.97
N PHE A 49 1.76 5.98 4.93
CA PHE A 49 0.31 5.99 4.75
C PHE A 49 -0.41 5.03 5.68
N ILE A 50 0.13 3.85 5.98
CA ILE A 50 -0.46 2.96 7.00
C ILE A 50 -0.59 3.69 8.33
N ARG A 51 0.45 4.44 8.74
CA ARG A 51 0.41 5.25 9.96
C ARG A 51 -0.68 6.33 9.87
N PHE A 52 -0.80 7.02 8.75
CA PHE A 52 -1.84 8.03 8.52
C PHE A 52 -3.25 7.43 8.61
N VAL A 53 -3.49 6.31 7.93
CA VAL A 53 -4.80 5.62 7.90
C VAL A 53 -5.16 5.04 9.27
N ASN A 54 -4.16 4.66 10.07
CA ASN A 54 -4.37 4.18 11.44
C ASN A 54 -4.53 5.29 12.48
N ASP A 55 -4.44 6.56 12.10
CA ASP A 55 -4.77 7.66 13.00
C ASP A 55 -6.25 7.54 13.44
N PRO A 56 -6.59 7.74 14.73
CA PRO A 56 -7.96 7.63 15.20
C PRO A 56 -8.96 8.51 14.45
N SER A 57 -8.53 9.67 13.93
CA SER A 57 -9.38 10.56 13.13
C SER A 57 -9.79 9.94 11.79
N MET A 58 -9.00 8.98 11.28
CA MET A 58 -9.26 8.28 10.04
C MET A 58 -10.14 7.04 10.21
N ALA A 59 -10.48 6.62 11.45
CA ALA A 59 -11.24 5.40 11.69
C ALA A 59 -12.55 5.30 10.87
N PRO A 60 -13.41 6.35 10.79
CA PRO A 60 -14.65 6.27 10.00
C PRO A 60 -14.42 6.10 8.50
N VAL A 61 -13.31 6.63 7.99
CA VAL A 61 -12.90 6.49 6.59
C VAL A 61 -12.37 5.08 6.37
N LYS A 62 -11.46 4.62 7.24
CA LYS A 62 -10.86 3.29 7.21
C LYS A 62 -11.92 2.18 7.21
N ASP A 63 -12.93 2.27 8.06
CA ASP A 63 -13.97 1.23 8.18
C ASP A 63 -14.83 1.07 6.91
N LYS A 64 -14.91 2.12 6.08
CA LYS A 64 -15.75 2.17 4.87
C LYS A 64 -14.94 2.11 3.58
N SER A 65 -13.65 1.85 3.66
CA SER A 65 -12.77 1.87 2.50
C SER A 65 -11.73 0.76 2.52
N ILE A 66 -11.09 0.58 1.36
CA ILE A 66 -9.96 -0.31 1.16
C ILE A 66 -8.82 0.56 0.62
N PHE A 67 -7.70 0.57 1.31
CA PHE A 67 -6.51 1.30 0.87
C PHE A 67 -5.56 0.36 0.13
N LEU A 68 -5.11 0.80 -1.04
CA LEU A 68 -4.13 0.14 -1.88
C LEU A 68 -2.87 1.01 -1.88
N HIS A 69 -1.91 0.66 -1.02
CA HIS A 69 -0.67 1.41 -0.91
C HIS A 69 0.34 0.88 -1.92
N VAL A 70 0.56 1.63 -2.99
CA VAL A 70 1.55 1.32 -4.02
C VAL A 70 2.93 1.64 -3.48
N CYS A 71 3.81 0.66 -3.49
CA CYS A 71 5.23 0.86 -3.28
C CYS A 71 5.87 1.16 -4.64
N VAL A 72 6.56 2.29 -4.73
CA VAL A 72 7.35 2.63 -5.92
C VAL A 72 8.41 1.54 -6.13
N PRO A 73 8.64 1.06 -7.36
CA PRO A 73 9.62 0.00 -7.64
C PRO A 73 11.00 0.29 -7.04
N GLY A 74 11.57 -0.69 -6.35
CA GLY A 74 12.88 -0.57 -5.71
C GLY A 74 12.87 0.23 -4.41
N GLN A 75 11.71 0.65 -3.92
CA GLN A 75 11.54 1.35 -2.63
C GLN A 75 10.89 0.46 -1.56
N GLU A 76 10.62 -0.81 -1.89
CA GLU A 76 10.23 -1.81 -0.91
C GLU A 76 11.35 -2.10 0.09
N GLN A 77 10.95 -2.62 1.25
CA GLN A 77 11.92 -2.97 2.28
C GLN A 77 12.84 -4.09 1.78
N ASN A 78 14.15 -3.84 1.84
CA ASN A 78 15.18 -4.75 1.33
C ASN A 78 15.09 -5.00 -0.19
N ALA A 79 14.58 -4.01 -0.94
CA ALA A 79 14.73 -4.01 -2.40
C ALA A 79 16.19 -4.28 -2.79
N SER A 80 16.39 -5.09 -3.81
CA SER A 80 17.73 -5.26 -4.38
C SER A 80 18.14 -3.98 -5.08
N ASP A 81 19.44 -3.69 -5.07
CA ASP A 81 19.97 -2.58 -5.86
C ASP A 81 19.61 -2.78 -7.33
N PHE A 82 19.26 -1.68 -7.99
CA PHE A 82 19.02 -1.71 -9.42
C PHE A 82 20.32 -2.07 -10.14
N SER A 83 20.37 -3.27 -10.72
CA SER A 83 21.56 -3.78 -11.40
C SER A 83 21.72 -3.27 -12.84
N GLY A 84 20.69 -2.61 -13.40
CA GLY A 84 20.67 -2.11 -14.77
C GLY A 84 20.87 -3.18 -15.87
N GLU A 85 20.64 -2.73 -17.10
CA GLU A 85 21.57 -2.94 -18.22
C GLU A 85 22.11 -1.56 -18.61
#